data_AF-J9EFD6-F1
#
_entry.id   AF-J9EFD6-F1
#
_cell.length_a   1.000
_cell.length_b   1.000
_cell.length_c   1.000
_cell.angle_alpha   90.00
_cell.angle_beta   90.00
_cell.angle_gamma   90.00
#
_symmetry.space_group_name_H-M   'P 1'
#
loop_
_entity.id
_entity.type
_entity.pdbx_description
1 polymer ?
#
loop_
_entity_poly.entity_id
_entity_poly.type
_entity_poly.pdbx_seq_one_letter_code
_entity_poly.pdbx_strand_id
1 'polypeptide(L)'
;VVVLLTILTSSKLLFVKPKDNLQSGYTPPNARAFSELEVFRKFNDGKDPVVVIIIVTAKDGGSVTRLSHLNEILNIVDYVGTHFPVKNYTYYQMCRNFCDVNEPVRQFRNGLLLNTAKHFDKNTSRSNTSSNIGRDLIELSFPIMQLFGRDLDLSPYFFGVEYTADGVDRISGTNIKHAKLVALHFRTQRPNEWTSDDTFHWERLVGHYFENEYNNSLIRPIAFSLAYTQDEIIRAGLALMPYILLGFIMMCIFAVGTVSISSTYTRQ
;
A
#
# COMPACT_ATOMS: atom_id res chain seq x y z
N VAL A 1 27.78 16.66 42.03
CA VAL A 1 28.33 15.61 41.13
C VAL A 1 27.23 14.77 40.50
N VAL A 2 26.35 14.11 41.28
CA VAL A 2 25.29 13.22 40.75
C VAL A 2 24.33 13.93 39.80
N VAL A 3 23.78 15.10 40.17
CA VAL A 3 22.88 15.89 39.31
C VAL A 3 23.53 16.27 37.98
N LEU A 4 24.82 16.65 38.03
CA LEU A 4 25.57 17.03 36.83
C LEU A 4 25.72 15.84 35.88
N LEU A 5 26.01 14.64 36.42
CA LEU A 5 26.11 13.40 35.65
C LEU A 5 24.75 13.04 35.01
N THR A 6 23.65 13.17 35.75
CA THR A 6 22.30 12.91 35.24
C THR A 6 21.93 13.86 34.09
N ILE A 7 22.22 15.15 34.21
CA ILE A 7 21.96 16.12 33.13
C ILE A 7 22.77 15.75 31.87
N LEU A 8 24.02 15.37 32.06
CA LEU A 8 24.93 15.04 30.95
C LEU A 8 24.48 13.77 30.21
N THR A 9 24.01 12.75 30.93
CA THR A 9 23.46 11.53 30.32
C THR A 9 22.09 11.77 29.67
N SER A 10 21.23 12.58 30.28
CA SER A 10 19.92 12.95 29.72
C SER A 10 20.03 13.81 28.46
N SER A 11 21.05 14.68 28.36
CA SER A 11 21.27 15.54 27.19
C SER A 11 21.42 14.74 25.88
N LYS A 12 21.96 13.51 25.96
CA LYS A 12 22.07 12.62 24.81
C LYS A 12 20.72 12.31 24.14
N LEU A 13 19.62 12.28 24.91
CA LEU A 13 18.28 12.00 24.38
C LEU A 13 17.82 13.05 23.36
N LEU A 14 18.28 14.30 23.46
CA LEU A 14 17.93 15.37 22.53
C LEU A 14 18.47 15.14 21.11
N PHE A 15 19.51 14.31 20.98
CA PHE A 15 20.17 14.03 19.70
C PHE A 15 19.78 12.66 19.11
N VAL A 16 19.01 11.86 19.83
CA VAL A 16 18.56 10.55 19.35
C VAL A 16 17.32 10.74 18.48
N LYS A 17 17.42 10.38 17.20
CA LYS A 17 16.25 10.35 16.32
C LYS A 17 15.39 9.13 16.70
N PRO A 18 14.08 9.31 16.91
CA PRO A 18 13.18 8.18 17.10
C PRO A 18 13.19 7.37 15.80
N LYS A 19 13.48 6.08 15.92
CA LYS A 19 13.39 5.11 14.83
C LYS A 19 12.72 3.88 15.39
N ASP A 20 11.74 3.35 14.66
CA ASP A 20 11.14 2.07 14.98
C ASP A 20 11.63 1.02 13.98
N ASN A 21 11.73 -0.23 14.44
CA ASN A 21 12.02 -1.37 13.57
C ASN A 21 10.87 -2.37 13.71
N LEU A 22 9.88 -2.27 12.82
CA LEU A 22 8.71 -3.14 12.88
C LEU A 22 9.06 -4.62 12.66
N GLN A 23 10.13 -4.90 11.90
CA GLN A 23 10.52 -6.26 11.55
C GLN A 23 11.11 -7.04 12.74
N SER A 24 11.91 -6.40 13.59
CA SER A 24 12.56 -7.07 14.73
C SER A 24 12.17 -6.55 16.10
N GLY A 25 11.57 -5.36 16.21
CA GLY A 25 11.24 -4.71 17.49
C GLY A 25 10.11 -5.38 18.27
N TYR A 26 9.24 -6.14 17.59
CA TYR A 26 8.05 -6.78 18.18
C TYR A 26 8.11 -8.30 18.19
N THR A 27 9.26 -8.88 17.82
CA THR A 27 9.46 -10.34 17.71
C THR A 27 10.56 -10.77 18.68
N PRO A 28 10.36 -11.83 19.51
CA PRO A 28 11.38 -12.32 20.41
C PRO A 28 12.67 -12.69 19.66
N PRO A 29 13.88 -12.34 20.17
CA PRO A 29 15.14 -12.48 19.43
C PRO A 29 15.46 -13.92 18.99
N ASN A 30 14.94 -14.92 19.70
CA ASN A 30 15.14 -16.35 19.41
C ASN A 30 13.94 -16.97 18.67
N ALA A 31 13.06 -16.16 18.08
CA ALA A 31 11.92 -16.66 17.34
C ALA A 31 12.36 -17.39 16.07
N ARG A 32 11.71 -18.52 15.78
CA ARG A 32 11.88 -19.30 14.54
C ARG A 32 11.67 -18.44 13.27
N ALA A 33 10.83 -17.41 13.35
CA ALA A 33 10.59 -16.49 12.23
C ALA A 33 11.88 -15.84 11.70
N PHE A 34 12.90 -15.62 12.54
CA PHE A 34 14.17 -15.02 12.08
C PHE A 34 14.99 -15.96 11.20
N SER A 35 14.99 -17.27 11.47
CA SER A 35 15.68 -18.24 10.60
C SER A 35 14.95 -18.42 9.28
N GLU A 36 13.61 -18.42 9.29
CA GLU A 36 12.78 -18.46 8.08
C GLU A 36 12.97 -17.21 7.23
N LEU A 37 13.06 -16.03 7.86
CA LEU A 37 13.34 -14.77 7.19
C LEU A 37 14.74 -14.76 6.54
N GLU A 38 15.76 -15.33 7.20
CA GLU A 38 17.09 -15.46 6.60
C GLU A 38 17.06 -16.36 5.36
N VAL A 39 16.32 -17.48 5.42
CA VAL A 39 16.12 -18.36 4.26
C VAL A 39 15.36 -17.62 3.15
N PHE A 40 14.31 -16.86 3.47
CA PHE A 40 13.58 -16.05 2.50
C PHE A 40 14.48 -14.99 1.84
N ARG A 41 15.34 -14.32 2.61
CA ARG A 41 16.32 -13.36 2.08
C ARG A 41 17.29 -14.00 1.11
N LYS A 42 17.67 -15.28 1.29
CA LYS A 42 18.54 -15.99 0.33
C LYS A 42 17.90 -16.13 -1.06
N PHE A 43 16.57 -16.14 -1.15
CA PHE A 43 15.84 -16.09 -2.44
C PHE A 43 15.73 -14.67 -3.04
N ASN A 44 16.12 -13.64 -2.28
CA ASN A 44 16.13 -12.23 -2.67
C ASN A 44 17.54 -11.60 -2.56
N ASP A 45 18.57 -12.33 -3.01
CA ASP A 45 19.97 -11.89 -3.02
C ASP A 45 20.52 -11.50 -1.63
N GLY A 46 20.00 -12.10 -0.56
CA GLY A 46 20.35 -11.81 0.82
C GLY A 46 19.74 -10.52 1.37
N LYS A 47 18.73 -9.95 0.71
CA LYS A 47 18.16 -8.63 1.02
C LYS A 47 16.66 -8.69 1.25
N ASP A 48 16.15 -7.73 2.02
CA ASP A 48 14.71 -7.49 2.08
C ASP A 48 14.21 -6.91 0.74
N PRO A 49 13.08 -7.42 0.21
CA PRO A 49 12.49 -6.89 -1.00
C PRO A 49 11.89 -5.50 -0.77
N VAL A 50 11.78 -4.72 -1.85
CA VAL A 50 11.04 -3.45 -1.85
C VAL A 50 9.56 -3.79 -2.07
N VAL A 51 8.68 -3.34 -1.18
CA VAL A 51 7.24 -3.66 -1.26
C VAL A 51 6.37 -2.45 -0.93
N VAL A 52 5.58 -2.01 -1.90
CA VAL A 52 4.52 -1.00 -1.73
C VAL A 52 3.23 -1.54 -2.32
N ILE A 53 2.13 -1.41 -1.58
CA ILE A 53 0.79 -1.75 -2.06
C ILE A 53 -0.01 -0.45 -2.13
N ILE A 54 -0.58 -0.14 -3.29
CA ILE A 54 -1.46 1.02 -3.45
C ILE A 54 -2.88 0.50 -3.56
N ILE A 55 -3.70 0.83 -2.57
CA ILE A 55 -5.11 0.49 -2.50
C ILE A 55 -5.90 1.64 -3.11
N VAL A 56 -6.68 1.35 -4.15
CA VAL A 56 -7.48 2.36 -4.86
C VAL A 56 -8.96 2.11 -4.65
N THR A 57 -9.68 3.17 -4.25
CA THR A 57 -11.13 3.19 -4.06
C THR A 57 -11.77 4.26 -4.93
N ALA A 58 -13.05 4.13 -5.27
CA ALA A 58 -13.78 5.18 -5.97
C ALA A 58 -14.20 6.28 -5.00
N LYS A 59 -14.03 7.56 -5.37
CA LYS A 59 -14.38 8.70 -4.49
C LYS A 59 -15.88 8.85 -4.27
N ASP A 60 -16.68 8.45 -5.23
CA ASP A 60 -18.14 8.48 -5.18
C ASP A 60 -18.76 7.27 -4.46
N GLY A 61 -17.94 6.34 -3.95
CA GLY A 61 -18.40 5.11 -3.30
C GLY A 61 -18.98 4.07 -4.26
N GLY A 62 -18.94 4.31 -5.57
CA GLY A 62 -19.36 3.36 -6.59
C GLY A 62 -18.30 2.29 -6.88
N SER A 63 -18.51 1.50 -7.93
CA SER A 63 -17.54 0.44 -8.29
C SER A 63 -16.27 1.00 -8.93
N VAL A 64 -15.12 0.42 -8.60
CA VAL A 64 -13.83 0.76 -9.25
C VAL A 64 -13.63 0.13 -10.64
N THR A 65 -14.48 -0.81 -11.06
CA THR A 65 -14.36 -1.51 -12.38
C THR A 65 -14.82 -0.67 -13.57
N ARG A 66 -15.35 0.54 -13.33
CA ARG A 66 -15.75 1.46 -14.39
C ARG A 66 -14.54 1.86 -15.22
N LEU A 67 -14.72 1.92 -16.53
CA LEU A 67 -13.63 2.18 -17.49
C LEU A 67 -12.85 3.47 -17.20
N SER A 68 -13.54 4.55 -16.81
CA SER A 68 -12.89 5.81 -16.44
C SER A 68 -12.00 5.67 -15.20
N HIS A 69 -12.42 4.88 -14.22
CA HIS A 69 -11.66 4.64 -13.00
C HIS A 69 -10.45 3.75 -13.27
N LEU A 70 -10.64 2.69 -14.08
CA LEU A 70 -9.55 1.81 -14.50
C LEU A 70 -8.47 2.56 -15.30
N ASN A 71 -8.84 3.55 -16.12
CA ASN A 71 -7.86 4.40 -16.82
C ASN A 71 -6.98 5.18 -15.81
N GLU A 72 -7.59 5.79 -14.79
CA GLU A 72 -6.86 6.51 -13.74
C GLU A 72 -6.02 5.55 -12.87
N ILE A 73 -6.52 4.34 -12.60
CA ILE A 73 -5.77 3.30 -11.88
C ILE A 73 -4.52 2.89 -12.66
N LEU A 74 -4.59 2.74 -13.98
CA LEU A 74 -3.41 2.41 -14.79
C LEU A 74 -2.44 3.58 -14.91
N ASN A 75 -2.94 4.82 -14.91
CA ASN A 75 -2.09 6.01 -14.83
C ASN A 75 -1.25 6.01 -13.53
N ILE A 76 -1.80 5.56 -12.40
CA ILE A 76 -1.04 5.36 -11.16
C ILE A 76 0.11 4.37 -11.36
N VAL A 77 -0.14 3.24 -12.03
CA VAL A 77 0.88 2.21 -12.29
C VAL A 77 2.05 2.81 -13.09
N ASP A 78 1.74 3.50 -14.18
CA ASP A 78 2.75 4.09 -15.06
C ASP A 78 3.49 5.26 -14.37
N TYR A 79 2.78 6.06 -13.58
CA TYR A 79 3.34 7.19 -12.84
C TYR A 79 4.33 6.73 -11.75
N VAL A 80 3.93 5.78 -10.90
CA VAL A 80 4.81 5.22 -9.85
C VAL A 80 6.03 4.53 -10.47
N GLY A 81 5.83 3.90 -11.62
CA GLY A 81 6.89 3.29 -12.42
C GLY A 81 8.03 4.23 -12.81
N THR A 82 7.74 5.52 -13.01
CA THR A 82 8.63 6.47 -13.70
C THR A 82 8.99 7.74 -12.92
N HIS A 83 8.14 8.21 -12.00
CA HIS A 83 8.27 9.56 -11.41
C HIS A 83 8.98 9.63 -10.04
N PHE A 84 9.34 8.49 -9.44
CA PHE A 84 10.01 8.44 -8.15
C PHE A 84 11.45 7.89 -8.26
N PRO A 85 12.42 8.70 -8.73
CA PRO A 85 13.80 8.28 -8.83
C PRO A 85 14.52 8.34 -7.47
N VAL A 86 15.21 7.27 -7.10
CA VAL A 86 16.19 7.28 -6.00
C VAL A 86 17.55 6.87 -6.57
N LYS A 87 18.57 7.71 -6.32
CA LYS A 87 19.90 7.59 -6.95
C LYS A 87 19.84 7.55 -8.49
N ASN A 88 18.92 8.31 -9.08
CA ASN A 88 18.63 8.33 -10.53
C ASN A 88 18.06 7.02 -11.11
N TYR A 89 17.57 6.11 -10.27
CA TYR A 89 16.84 4.91 -10.69
C TYR A 89 15.35 5.04 -10.37
N THR A 90 14.52 4.97 -11.41
CA THR A 90 13.06 4.83 -11.29
C THR A 90 12.66 3.38 -10.97
N TYR A 91 11.40 3.16 -10.56
CA TYR A 91 10.90 1.80 -10.29
C TYR A 91 11.12 0.86 -11.47
N TYR A 92 10.78 1.25 -12.69
CA TYR A 92 10.97 0.39 -13.87
C TYR A 92 12.44 0.11 -14.20
N GLN A 93 13.36 1.02 -13.86
CA GLN A 93 14.79 0.79 -14.05
C GLN A 93 15.38 -0.14 -12.99
N MET A 94 14.86 -0.10 -11.77
CA MET A 94 15.32 -0.97 -10.68
C MET A 94 14.61 -2.32 -10.65
N CYS A 95 13.44 -2.44 -11.27
CA CYS A 95 12.63 -3.62 -11.17
C CYS A 95 13.27 -4.80 -11.92
N ARG A 96 13.42 -5.92 -11.22
CA ARG A 96 13.96 -7.17 -11.78
C ARG A 96 12.91 -8.27 -11.88
N ASN A 97 12.16 -8.44 -10.79
CA ASN A 97 11.13 -9.48 -10.67
C ASN A 97 9.79 -8.81 -10.37
N PHE A 98 8.71 -9.40 -10.88
CA PHE A 98 7.33 -8.95 -10.64
C PHE A 98 7.01 -7.53 -11.14
N CYS A 99 7.72 -7.06 -12.16
CA CYS A 99 7.49 -5.75 -12.75
C CYS A 99 6.09 -5.63 -13.37
N ASP A 100 5.62 -6.73 -13.97
CA ASP A 100 4.31 -6.83 -14.60
C ASP A 100 3.27 -7.47 -13.67
N VAL A 101 3.46 -7.39 -12.34
CA VAL A 101 2.50 -7.99 -11.40
C VAL A 101 1.10 -7.39 -11.57
N ASN A 102 0.98 -6.10 -11.90
CA ASN A 102 -0.32 -5.45 -12.10
C ASN A 102 -0.95 -5.71 -13.49
N GLU A 103 -0.36 -6.59 -14.30
CA GLU A 103 -0.82 -6.87 -15.66
C GLU A 103 -2.27 -7.38 -15.74
N PRO A 104 -2.78 -8.23 -14.81
CA PRO A 104 -4.19 -8.62 -14.81
C PRO A 104 -5.16 -7.42 -14.74
N VAL A 105 -4.80 -6.34 -14.03
CA VAL A 105 -5.64 -5.12 -13.99
C VAL A 105 -5.62 -4.41 -15.34
N ARG A 106 -4.45 -4.32 -15.99
CA ARG A 106 -4.30 -3.74 -17.33
C ARG A 106 -5.09 -4.53 -18.38
N GLN A 107 -4.99 -5.86 -18.32
CA GLN A 107 -5.68 -6.74 -19.26
C GLN A 107 -7.19 -6.78 -19.04
N PHE A 108 -7.67 -6.68 -17.80
CA PHE A 108 -9.09 -6.55 -17.51
C PHE A 108 -9.69 -5.29 -18.16
N ARG A 109 -9.01 -4.14 -18.00
CA ARG A 109 -9.39 -2.87 -18.64
C ARG A 109 -9.39 -2.98 -20.16
N ASN A 110 -8.34 -3.56 -20.74
CA ASN A 110 -8.22 -3.71 -22.18
C ASN A 110 -9.30 -4.65 -22.75
N GLY A 111 -9.61 -5.73 -22.05
CA GLY A 111 -10.73 -6.61 -22.37
C GLY A 111 -12.06 -5.87 -22.39
N LEU A 112 -12.32 -5.02 -21.39
CA LEU A 112 -13.56 -4.22 -21.34
C LEU A 112 -13.69 -3.30 -22.56
N LEU A 113 -12.60 -2.64 -22.96
CA LEU A 113 -12.58 -1.83 -24.18
C LEU A 113 -12.88 -2.65 -25.44
N LEU A 114 -12.25 -3.80 -25.58
CA LEU A 114 -12.46 -4.66 -26.74
C LEU A 114 -13.91 -5.16 -26.81
N ASN A 115 -14.53 -5.46 -25.67
CA ASN A 115 -15.95 -5.80 -25.61
C ASN A 115 -16.81 -4.61 -26.06
N THR A 116 -16.56 -3.40 -25.54
CA THR A 116 -17.31 -2.21 -25.98
C THR A 116 -17.18 -1.92 -27.49
N ALA A 117 -15.99 -2.11 -28.06
CA ALA A 117 -15.76 -1.94 -29.50
C ALA A 117 -16.50 -2.99 -30.35
N LYS A 118 -16.48 -4.27 -29.94
CA LYS A 118 -17.23 -5.35 -30.61
C LYS A 118 -18.74 -5.07 -30.65
N HIS A 119 -19.31 -4.50 -29.58
CA HIS A 119 -20.74 -4.13 -29.56
C HIS A 119 -21.07 -3.03 -30.56
N PHE A 120 -20.15 -2.10 -30.80
CA PHE A 120 -20.33 -1.02 -31.77
C PHE A 120 -20.37 -1.55 -33.22
N ASP A 121 -19.45 -2.47 -33.56
CA ASP A 121 -19.39 -3.06 -34.91
C ASP A 121 -20.61 -3.95 -35.22
N LYS A 122 -21.13 -4.66 -34.21
CA LYS A 122 -22.30 -5.53 -34.37
C LYS A 122 -23.60 -4.76 -34.60
N ASN A 123 -23.72 -3.54 -34.07
CA ASN A 123 -24.88 -2.68 -34.34
C ASN A 123 -24.89 -2.13 -35.78
N THR A 124 -23.71 -2.06 -36.43
CA THR A 124 -23.59 -1.62 -37.83
C THR A 124 -23.81 -2.78 -38.81
N SER A 125 -23.46 -4.01 -38.43
CA SER A 125 -23.63 -5.21 -39.26
C SER A 125 -24.85 -6.03 -38.82
N ARG A 126 -26.04 -5.65 -39.28
CA ARG A 126 -27.26 -6.49 -39.28
C ARG A 126 -27.16 -7.62 -40.33
N SER A 127 -26.09 -8.39 -40.34
CA SER A 127 -26.03 -9.64 -41.12
C SER A 127 -26.21 -10.84 -40.19
N ASN A 128 -27.34 -11.53 -40.37
CA ASN A 128 -27.67 -12.81 -39.75
C ASN A 128 -26.79 -13.93 -40.33
N THR A 129 -25.49 -13.88 -40.06
CA THR A 129 -24.60 -15.02 -40.31
C THR A 129 -24.00 -15.45 -38.98
N SER A 130 -24.66 -16.45 -38.39
CA SER A 130 -24.18 -17.24 -37.27
C SER A 130 -22.93 -18.03 -37.67
N SER A 131 -21.77 -17.38 -37.70
CA SER A 131 -20.48 -18.06 -37.78
C SER A 131 -19.97 -18.35 -36.37
N ASN A 132 -20.29 -19.55 -35.89
CA ASN A 132 -19.70 -20.22 -34.72
C ASN A 132 -18.21 -20.54 -34.94
N ILE A 133 -17.35 -19.56 -35.20
CA ILE A 133 -15.91 -19.79 -35.38
C ILE A 133 -15.13 -18.69 -34.68
N GLY A 134 -14.85 -18.97 -33.42
CA GLY A 134 -14.05 -18.15 -32.55
C GLY A 134 -14.52 -18.43 -31.14
N ARG A 135 -13.87 -19.38 -30.44
CA ARG A 135 -13.95 -19.40 -28.98
C ARG A 135 -13.77 -17.95 -28.54
N ASP A 136 -14.65 -17.43 -27.69
CA ASP A 136 -14.51 -16.05 -27.22
C ASP A 136 -13.11 -15.92 -26.62
N LEU A 137 -12.18 -15.35 -27.38
CA LEU A 137 -10.76 -15.22 -27.00
C LEU A 137 -10.61 -14.30 -25.78
N ILE A 138 -11.71 -13.76 -25.28
CA ILE A 138 -11.81 -12.75 -24.24
C ILE A 138 -13.04 -13.12 -23.41
N GLU A 139 -12.81 -13.62 -22.21
CA GLU A 139 -13.83 -13.85 -21.18
C GLU A 139 -13.42 -13.09 -19.92
N LEU A 140 -14.17 -12.04 -19.57
CA LEU A 140 -13.88 -11.21 -18.40
C LEU A 140 -14.71 -11.66 -17.19
N SER A 141 -14.48 -12.91 -16.79
CA SER A 141 -15.07 -13.49 -15.59
C SER A 141 -14.15 -13.30 -14.38
N PHE A 142 -14.77 -13.12 -13.21
CA PHE A 142 -14.15 -13.19 -11.90
C PHE A 142 -14.46 -14.57 -11.28
N PRO A 143 -13.52 -15.24 -10.61
CA PRO A 143 -12.18 -14.77 -10.20
C PRO A 143 -11.07 -14.85 -11.25
N ILE A 144 -11.22 -15.70 -12.27
CA ILE A 144 -10.21 -15.94 -13.30
C ILE A 144 -10.78 -15.45 -14.62
N MET A 145 -10.09 -14.51 -15.26
CA MET A 145 -10.43 -14.07 -16.61
C MET A 145 -9.58 -14.81 -17.64
N GLN A 146 -10.12 -14.99 -18.84
CA GLN A 146 -9.39 -15.57 -19.96
C GLN A 146 -9.15 -14.53 -21.04
N LEU A 147 -7.88 -14.31 -21.39
CA LEU A 147 -7.50 -13.40 -22.48
C LEU A 147 -6.50 -14.10 -23.40
N PHE A 148 -6.87 -14.24 -24.67
CA PHE A 148 -6.14 -14.96 -25.72
C PHE A 148 -5.69 -16.37 -25.29
N GLY A 149 -6.57 -17.09 -24.59
CA GLY A 149 -6.29 -18.45 -24.09
C GLY A 149 -5.32 -18.50 -22.90
N ARG A 150 -5.07 -17.36 -22.25
CA ARG A 150 -4.34 -17.27 -20.99
C ARG A 150 -5.29 -16.95 -19.87
N ASP A 151 -5.18 -17.72 -18.80
CA ASP A 151 -5.97 -17.52 -17.59
C ASP A 151 -5.21 -16.55 -16.68
N LEU A 152 -5.87 -15.48 -16.26
CA LEU A 152 -5.33 -14.42 -15.42
C LEU A 152 -6.21 -14.29 -14.18
N ASP A 153 -5.60 -14.49 -13.01
CA ASP A 153 -6.29 -14.40 -11.72
C ASP A 153 -6.47 -12.93 -11.30
N LEU A 154 -7.73 -12.53 -11.09
CA LEU A 154 -8.13 -11.19 -10.66
C LEU A 154 -8.25 -11.08 -9.13
N SER A 155 -8.32 -12.19 -8.41
CA SER A 155 -8.53 -12.25 -6.95
C SER A 155 -7.47 -11.50 -6.14
N PRO A 156 -6.17 -11.46 -6.52
CA PRO A 156 -5.16 -10.72 -5.77
C PRO A 156 -5.25 -9.20 -5.92
N TYR A 157 -6.05 -8.72 -6.88
CA TYR A 157 -6.14 -7.32 -7.27
C TYR A 157 -7.49 -6.71 -6.96
N PHE A 158 -8.61 -7.42 -7.19
CA PHE A 158 -9.95 -6.89 -6.98
C PHE A 158 -10.55 -7.42 -5.68
N PHE A 159 -11.03 -6.51 -4.81
CA PHE A 159 -11.57 -6.87 -3.50
C PHE A 159 -12.96 -6.26 -3.27
N GLY A 160 -13.75 -6.95 -2.44
CA GLY A 160 -15.17 -6.61 -2.23
C GLY A 160 -15.96 -6.74 -3.53
N VAL A 161 -15.75 -7.86 -4.24
CA VAL A 161 -16.33 -8.11 -5.57
C VAL A 161 -17.70 -8.77 -5.40
N GLU A 162 -18.72 -8.14 -5.99
CA GLU A 162 -20.03 -8.73 -6.22
C GLU A 162 -20.11 -9.13 -7.70
N TYR A 163 -20.29 -10.43 -7.97
CA TYR A 163 -20.32 -10.97 -9.32
C TYR A 163 -21.51 -11.93 -9.49
N THR A 164 -21.91 -12.14 -10.75
CA THR A 164 -23.00 -13.06 -11.11
C THR A 164 -22.44 -14.43 -11.44
N ALA A 165 -23.06 -15.48 -10.91
CA ALA A 165 -22.70 -16.86 -11.24
C ALA A 165 -23.18 -17.28 -12.65
N ASP A 166 -24.13 -16.55 -13.23
CA ASP A 166 -24.74 -16.83 -14.54
C ASP A 166 -23.81 -16.56 -15.74
N GLY A 167 -22.53 -16.30 -15.47
CA GLY A 167 -21.50 -16.02 -16.47
C GLY A 167 -21.36 -14.54 -16.82
N VAL A 168 -20.62 -14.27 -17.90
CA VAL A 168 -20.33 -12.92 -18.39
C VAL A 168 -21.60 -12.31 -18.99
N ASP A 169 -22.02 -11.15 -18.46
CA ASP A 169 -23.11 -10.38 -19.04
C ASP A 169 -22.70 -9.82 -20.41
N ARG A 170 -23.53 -10.03 -21.42
CA ARG A 170 -23.31 -9.52 -22.78
C ARG A 170 -23.38 -8.01 -22.86
N ILE A 171 -24.07 -7.33 -21.95
CA ILE A 171 -24.19 -5.86 -21.99
C ILE A 171 -22.99 -5.24 -21.29
N SER A 172 -22.71 -5.69 -20.07
CA SER A 172 -21.61 -5.17 -19.25
C SER A 172 -20.24 -5.69 -19.69
N GLY A 173 -20.19 -6.79 -20.44
CA GLY A 173 -18.97 -7.41 -20.94
C GLY A 173 -18.14 -8.12 -19.86
N THR A 174 -18.65 -8.25 -18.63
CA THR A 174 -18.03 -8.92 -17.48
C THR A 174 -19.13 -9.51 -16.57
N ASN A 175 -18.78 -10.48 -15.72
CA ASN A 175 -19.69 -10.97 -14.67
C ASN A 175 -19.63 -10.13 -13.37
N ILE A 176 -18.69 -9.17 -13.27
CA ILE A 176 -18.52 -8.29 -12.11
C ILE A 176 -19.59 -7.18 -12.13
N LYS A 177 -20.46 -7.15 -11.10
CA LYS A 177 -21.42 -6.06 -10.89
C LYS A 177 -20.81 -4.90 -10.12
N HIS A 178 -20.03 -5.24 -9.09
CA HIS A 178 -19.39 -4.26 -8.22
C HIS A 178 -18.05 -4.79 -7.74
N ALA A 179 -17.10 -3.89 -7.58
CA ALA A 179 -15.84 -4.10 -6.88
C ALA A 179 -15.57 -2.86 -6.05
N LYS A 180 -15.24 -3.06 -4.77
CA LYS A 180 -15.06 -1.98 -3.79
C LYS A 180 -13.69 -1.31 -3.91
N LEU A 181 -12.64 -2.09 -4.14
CA LEU A 181 -11.27 -1.57 -4.26
C LEU A 181 -10.40 -2.43 -5.16
N VAL A 182 -9.34 -1.82 -5.69
CA VAL A 182 -8.25 -2.48 -6.43
C VAL A 182 -6.95 -2.30 -5.66
N ALA A 183 -6.20 -3.37 -5.44
CA ALA A 183 -4.85 -3.32 -4.88
C ALA A 183 -3.82 -3.45 -6.00
N LEU A 184 -2.97 -2.43 -6.15
CA LEU A 184 -1.82 -2.43 -7.03
C LEU A 184 -0.58 -2.82 -6.22
N HIS A 185 0.19 -3.76 -6.73
CA HIS A 185 1.38 -4.27 -6.06
C HIS A 185 2.63 -3.73 -6.76
N PHE A 186 3.54 -3.16 -5.99
CA PHE A 186 4.88 -2.80 -6.45
C PHE A 186 5.85 -3.58 -5.60
N ARG A 187 6.45 -4.62 -6.19
CA ARG A 187 7.38 -5.48 -5.51
C ARG A 187 8.57 -5.76 -6.41
N THR A 188 9.77 -5.58 -5.88
CA THR A 188 11.00 -5.94 -6.59
C THR A 188 12.09 -6.31 -5.59
N GLN A 189 13.09 -7.03 -6.07
CA GLN A 189 14.35 -7.18 -5.35
C GLN A 189 15.02 -5.81 -5.21
N ARG A 190 15.60 -5.55 -4.04
CA ARG A 190 16.37 -4.33 -3.79
C ARG A 190 17.64 -4.31 -4.66
N PRO A 191 17.92 -3.22 -5.41
CA PRO A 191 19.14 -3.08 -6.19
C PRO A 191 20.42 -3.24 -5.36
N ASN A 192 21.55 -3.46 -6.03
CA ASN A 192 22.85 -3.60 -5.38
C ASN A 192 23.38 -2.26 -4.85
N GLU A 193 22.99 -1.18 -5.50
CA GLU A 193 23.41 0.19 -5.25
C GLU A 193 22.60 0.84 -4.11
N TRP A 194 21.46 0.25 -3.74
CA TRP A 194 20.54 0.75 -2.72
C TRP A 194 20.84 0.16 -1.37
N THR A 195 20.86 1.00 -0.34
CA THR A 195 20.83 0.64 1.08
C THR A 195 19.40 0.42 1.57
N SER A 196 19.21 -0.07 2.79
CA SER A 196 17.87 -0.17 3.39
C SER A 196 17.19 1.20 3.53
N ASP A 197 17.98 2.23 3.83
CA ASP A 197 17.48 3.60 3.95
C ASP A 197 17.02 4.16 2.60
N ASP A 198 17.70 3.79 1.49
CA ASP A 198 17.28 4.17 0.13
C ASP A 198 15.94 3.53 -0.25
N THR A 199 15.73 2.25 0.11
CA THR A 199 14.44 1.58 -0.07
C THR A 199 13.34 2.31 0.69
N PHE A 200 13.55 2.57 1.98
CA PHE A 200 12.54 3.28 2.78
C PHE A 200 12.35 4.73 2.31
N HIS A 201 13.36 5.35 1.74
CA HIS A 201 13.22 6.68 1.14
C HIS A 201 12.30 6.62 -0.08
N TRP A 202 12.49 5.66 -0.98
CA TRP A 202 11.60 5.45 -2.12
C TRP A 202 10.15 5.17 -1.67
N GLU A 203 9.96 4.27 -0.70
CA GLU A 203 8.63 3.97 -0.14
C GLU A 203 7.93 5.22 0.42
N ARG A 204 8.68 6.09 1.12
CA ARG A 204 8.16 7.36 1.65
C ARG A 204 7.81 8.36 0.55
N LEU A 205 8.61 8.45 -0.52
CA LEU A 205 8.31 9.35 -1.64
C LEU A 205 6.98 8.97 -2.31
N VAL A 206 6.77 7.68 -2.55
CA VAL A 206 5.50 7.16 -3.09
C VAL A 206 4.35 7.45 -2.13
N GLY A 207 4.52 7.15 -0.84
CA GLY A 207 3.51 7.40 0.19
C GLY A 207 3.11 8.87 0.31
N HIS A 208 4.10 9.75 0.43
CA HIS A 208 3.93 11.19 0.57
C HIS A 208 3.17 11.80 -0.62
N TYR A 209 3.50 11.37 -1.85
CA TYR A 209 2.81 11.86 -3.04
C TYR A 209 1.31 11.53 -3.01
N PHE A 210 0.94 10.29 -2.67
CA PHE A 210 -0.47 9.91 -2.63
C PHE A 210 -1.25 10.53 -1.46
N GLU A 211 -0.57 10.88 -0.37
CA GLU A 211 -1.19 11.56 0.76
C GLU A 211 -1.38 13.06 0.51
N ASN A 212 -0.35 13.75 -0.02
CA ASN A 212 -0.30 15.21 0.00
C ASN A 212 -0.47 15.88 -1.36
N GLU A 213 -0.05 15.22 -2.45
CA GLU A 213 0.03 15.85 -3.78
C GLU A 213 -1.02 15.29 -4.76
N TYR A 214 -1.36 14.01 -4.62
CA TYR A 214 -2.28 13.34 -5.54
C TYR A 214 -3.71 13.87 -5.39
N ASN A 215 -4.21 14.47 -6.46
CA ASN A 215 -5.59 14.93 -6.53
C ASN A 215 -6.26 14.47 -7.83
N ASN A 216 -7.27 13.63 -7.71
CA ASN A 216 -8.08 13.13 -8.82
C ASN A 216 -9.57 13.20 -8.46
N SER A 217 -10.47 13.47 -9.40
CA SER A 217 -11.90 13.56 -9.11
C SER A 217 -12.59 12.19 -8.96
N LEU A 218 -12.03 11.13 -9.57
CA LEU A 218 -12.66 9.81 -9.68
C LEU A 218 -12.21 8.83 -8.60
N ILE A 219 -10.90 8.79 -8.31
CA ILE A 219 -10.31 7.76 -7.45
C ILE A 219 -9.57 8.34 -6.25
N ARG A 220 -9.50 7.54 -5.19
CA ARG A 220 -8.72 7.79 -3.98
C ARG A 220 -7.74 6.62 -3.77
N PRO A 221 -6.47 6.79 -4.16
CA PRO A 221 -5.41 5.86 -3.81
C PRO A 221 -4.92 6.10 -2.38
N ILE A 222 -4.50 5.02 -1.73
CA ILE A 222 -3.84 5.01 -0.42
C ILE A 222 -2.65 4.08 -0.55
N ALA A 223 -1.44 4.62 -0.37
CA ALA A 223 -0.22 3.85 -0.40
C ALA A 223 0.05 3.21 0.97
N PHE A 224 0.46 1.95 0.96
CA PHE A 224 0.80 1.16 2.13
C PHE A 224 2.19 0.57 1.95
N SER A 225 3.07 0.80 2.94
CA SER A 225 4.45 0.30 2.95
C SER A 225 4.96 0.13 4.38
N LEU A 226 6.08 -0.58 4.52
CA LEU A 226 6.72 -0.76 5.82
C LEU A 226 7.25 0.56 6.38
N ALA A 227 7.93 1.36 5.54
CA ALA A 227 8.46 2.66 5.95
C ALA A 227 7.36 3.61 6.43
N TYR A 228 6.24 3.65 5.72
CA TYR A 228 5.11 4.52 6.07
C TYR A 228 4.46 4.08 7.39
N THR A 229 4.31 2.76 7.59
CA THR A 229 3.77 2.21 8.85
C THR A 229 4.68 2.53 10.04
N GLN A 230 6.00 2.45 9.88
CA GLN A 230 6.96 2.82 10.93
C GLN A 230 6.86 4.30 11.30
N ASP A 231 6.76 5.18 10.30
CA ASP A 231 6.64 6.62 10.52
C ASP A 231 5.31 6.95 11.25
N GLU A 232 4.23 6.25 10.90
CA GLU A 232 2.93 6.38 11.56
C GLU A 232 2.96 5.95 13.03
N ILE A 233 3.67 4.86 13.37
CA ILE A 233 3.88 4.43 14.77
C ILE A 233 4.65 5.50 15.56
N ILE A 234 5.72 6.05 14.97
CA ILE A 234 6.51 7.12 15.60
C ILE A 234 5.64 8.36 15.82
N ARG A 235 4.85 8.75 14.81
CA ARG A 235 3.94 9.90 14.89
C ARG A 235 2.91 9.72 16.00
N ALA A 236 2.31 8.54 16.12
CA ALA A 236 1.37 8.20 17.18
C ALA A 236 2.05 8.27 18.58
N GLY A 237 3.27 7.76 18.71
CA GLY A 237 4.05 7.85 19.94
C GLY A 237 4.36 9.29 20.36
N LEU A 238 4.75 10.14 19.40
CA LEU A 238 5.02 11.56 19.64
C LEU A 238 3.75 12.34 19.98
N ALA A 239 2.61 11.99 19.39
CA ALA A 239 1.32 12.61 19.71
C ALA A 239 0.89 12.37 21.18
N LEU A 240 1.41 11.32 21.84
CA LEU A 240 1.12 11.02 23.24
C LEU A 240 2.00 11.82 24.23
N MET A 241 3.16 12.32 23.81
CA MET A 241 4.10 13.04 24.68
C MET A 241 3.49 14.20 25.50
N PRO A 242 2.66 15.10 24.96
CA PRO A 242 2.11 16.21 25.76
C PRO A 242 1.23 15.73 26.92
N TYR A 243 0.53 14.60 26.77
CA TYR A 243 -0.31 14.03 27.82
C TYR A 243 0.54 13.45 28.96
N ILE A 244 1.67 12.80 28.63
CA ILE A 244 2.62 12.29 29.63
C ILE A 244 3.19 13.46 30.44
N LEU A 245 3.59 14.55 29.77
CA LEU A 245 4.11 15.74 30.44
C LEU A 245 3.10 16.34 31.42
N LEU A 246 1.83 16.50 30.99
CA LEU A 246 0.76 17.00 31.85
C LEU A 246 0.52 16.08 33.06
N GLY A 247 0.53 14.76 32.86
CA GLY A 247 0.40 13.78 33.93
C GLY A 247 1.51 13.91 34.99
N PHE A 248 2.75 14.10 34.57
CA PHE A 248 3.88 14.34 35.49
C PHE A 248 3.70 15.64 36.28
N ILE A 249 3.30 16.73 35.63
CA ILE A 249 3.07 18.02 36.31
C ILE A 249 1.98 17.87 37.38
N MET A 250 0.86 17.22 37.05
CA MET A 250 -0.24 16.98 38.00
C MET A 250 0.19 16.12 39.18
N MET A 251 0.99 15.08 38.95
CA MET A 251 1.56 14.25 40.03
C MET A 251 2.48 15.07 40.96
N CYS A 252 3.34 15.93 40.41
CA CYS A 252 4.20 16.80 41.21
C CYS A 252 3.39 17.79 42.06
N ILE A 253 2.37 18.44 41.48
CA ILE A 253 1.50 19.38 42.20
C ILE A 253 0.79 18.66 43.35
N PHE A 254 0.23 17.47 43.09
CA PHE A 254 -0.46 16.67 44.10
C PHE A 254 0.48 16.24 45.24
N ALA A 255 1.69 15.78 44.90
CA ALA A 255 2.68 15.36 45.89
C ALA A 255 3.13 16.53 46.78
N VAL A 256 3.48 17.67 46.18
CA VAL A 256 3.86 18.89 46.92
C VAL A 256 2.70 19.35 47.80
N GLY A 257 1.48 19.42 47.26
CA GLY A 257 0.30 19.82 48.02
C GLY A 257 0.04 18.92 49.23
N THR A 258 0.07 17.61 49.05
CA THR A 258 -0.19 16.64 50.12
C THR A 258 0.88 16.72 51.22
N VAL A 259 2.15 16.83 50.85
CA VAL A 259 3.26 16.94 51.81
C VAL A 259 3.20 18.28 52.56
N SER A 260 2.91 19.38 51.88
CA SER A 260 2.75 20.69 52.52
C SER A 260 1.62 20.69 53.55
N ILE A 261 0.45 20.13 53.20
CA ILE A 261 -0.70 20.01 54.11
C ILE A 261 -0.35 19.15 55.32
N SER A 262 0.25 17.97 55.08
CA SER A 262 0.66 17.06 56.15
C SER A 262 1.67 17.71 57.11
N SER A 263 2.67 18.43 56.56
CA SER A 263 3.66 19.16 57.35
C SER A 263 3.03 20.26 58.18
N THR A 264 2.05 21.00 57.66
CA THR A 264 1.33 22.01 58.46
C THR A 264 0.49 21.40 59.57
N TYR A 265 -0.16 20.26 59.31
CA TYR A 265 -0.99 19.56 60.30
C TYR A 265 -0.15 18.96 61.43
N THR A 266 1.04 18.43 61.14
CA THR A 266 1.95 17.89 62.18
C THR A 266 2.70 18.96 62.96
N ARG A 267 2.69 20.22 62.50
CA ARG A 267 3.28 21.36 63.21
C ARG A 267 2.31 22.04 64.18
N GLN A 268 1.03 21.72 64.11
CA GLN A 268 -0.01 22.10 65.09
C GLN A 268 -0.09 21.04 66.19
#